data_AF-A0A286RFH8-F1
#
_entry.id   AF-A0A286RFH8-F1
#
_cell.length_a   1.000
_cell.length_b   1.000
_cell.length_c   1.000
_cell.angle_alpha   90.00
_cell.angle_beta   90.00
_cell.angle_gamma   90.00
#
_symmetry.space_group_name_H-M   'P 1'
#
loop_
_entity.id
_entity.type
_entity.pdbx_description
1 polymer ?
#
loop_
_entity_poly.entity_id
_entity_poly.type
_entity_poly.pdbx_seq_one_letter_code
_entity_poly.pdbx_strand_id
1 'polypeptide(L)'
;MTKALLGAILIVLLVILVVVLWPHGEKQNTQRGPSGGNTPIAKPGEKVPRPSEAPAPPPTVGSPDRIRDVLQEGKTYEVITTAEITAPARDKQWGFQRTIHVAYRAEMRMRRTIEKNDGHRVVELRHILEAAAVKVASQVEVRFVPTEPGSLLLGALVALLDATVTGGGASQLAPAVIQGICVGYQAGTEYLLDQANTKVTAAVDSLKGKKVRITFVDGQGVVELEPVDCELTEEERDLLMASAVVTDAYLLPDMKSQPGDVWDVDGRAFSDFLPPSWRGTPRGKVSIRREKDFQENGERYALLRCYSGSITVDATDSSRTRLASLTPRGELKYNITKGHIESAKLQATGTMEEASRDHLLFETRFETSPEVRLTYHCTIINTP
;
A
#
# COMPACT_ATOMS: atom_id res chain seq x y z
N MET A 1 -50.87 -44.78 -2.75
CA MET A 1 -50.11 -43.88 -1.86
C MET A 1 -49.06 -43.00 -2.57
N THR A 2 -48.94 -43.03 -3.90
CA THR A 2 -47.86 -42.34 -4.64
C THR A 2 -48.22 -40.98 -5.23
N LYS A 3 -49.51 -40.72 -5.53
CA LYS A 3 -49.95 -39.44 -6.12
C LYS A 3 -50.05 -38.30 -5.10
N ALA A 4 -50.40 -38.60 -3.86
CA ALA A 4 -50.53 -37.60 -2.79
C ALA A 4 -49.15 -37.06 -2.34
N LEU A 5 -48.13 -37.92 -2.30
CA LEU A 5 -46.76 -37.54 -1.94
C LEU A 5 -46.11 -36.65 -3.01
N LEU A 6 -46.30 -37.00 -4.29
CA LEU A 6 -45.82 -36.18 -5.42
C LEU A 6 -46.51 -34.81 -5.46
N GLY A 7 -47.82 -34.75 -5.16
CA GLY A 7 -48.52 -33.48 -5.03
C GLY A 7 -47.97 -32.59 -3.90
N ALA A 8 -47.69 -33.18 -2.74
CA ALA A 8 -47.10 -32.45 -1.61
C ALA A 8 -45.70 -31.92 -1.91
N ILE A 9 -44.85 -32.71 -2.57
CA ILE A 9 -43.50 -32.29 -2.98
C ILE A 9 -43.57 -31.15 -3.99
N LEU A 10 -44.48 -31.21 -4.96
CA LEU A 10 -44.64 -30.16 -5.96
C LEU A 10 -45.10 -28.84 -5.32
N ILE A 11 -46.01 -28.89 -4.35
CA ILE A 11 -46.49 -27.72 -3.61
C ILE A 11 -45.36 -27.08 -2.80
N VAL A 12 -44.53 -27.89 -2.12
CA VAL A 12 -43.38 -27.38 -1.36
C VAL A 12 -42.36 -26.71 -2.28
N LEU A 13 -42.05 -27.31 -3.42
CA LEU A 13 -41.13 -26.71 -4.40
C LEU A 13 -41.68 -25.40 -4.97
N LEU A 14 -43.00 -25.32 -5.22
CA LEU A 14 -43.63 -24.12 -5.75
C LEU A 14 -43.67 -22.99 -4.71
N VAL A 15 -43.88 -23.30 -3.43
CA VAL A 15 -43.78 -22.35 -2.33
C VAL A 15 -42.36 -21.84 -2.17
N ILE A 16 -41.34 -22.71 -2.25
CA ILE A 16 -39.93 -22.30 -2.19
C ILE A 16 -39.58 -21.41 -3.38
N LEU A 17 -40.03 -21.76 -4.60
CA LEU A 17 -39.77 -20.97 -5.80
C LEU A 17 -40.41 -19.57 -5.69
N VAL A 18 -41.64 -19.49 -5.16
CA VAL A 18 -42.34 -18.22 -4.94
C VAL A 18 -41.68 -17.39 -3.84
N VAL A 19 -41.16 -18.00 -2.77
CA VAL A 19 -40.43 -17.29 -1.70
C VAL A 19 -39.06 -16.79 -2.17
N VAL A 20 -38.36 -17.56 -3.01
CA VAL A 20 -37.05 -17.20 -3.57
C VAL A 20 -37.17 -16.15 -4.67
N LEU A 21 -38.25 -16.17 -5.45
CA LEU A 21 -38.49 -15.23 -6.55
C LEU A 21 -39.35 -14.03 -6.15
N TRP A 22 -39.86 -13.96 -4.92
CA TRP A 22 -40.53 -12.75 -4.45
C TRP A 22 -39.46 -11.67 -4.27
N PRO A 23 -39.51 -10.56 -5.03
CA PRO A 23 -38.63 -9.44 -4.77
C PRO A 23 -38.94 -8.95 -3.36
N HIS A 24 -37.98 -9.13 -2.44
CA HIS A 24 -38.00 -8.42 -1.17
C HIS A 24 -37.99 -6.94 -1.53
N GLY A 25 -39.15 -6.30 -1.37
CA GLY A 25 -39.25 -4.86 -1.39
C GLY A 25 -38.38 -4.33 -0.26
N GLU A 26 -37.15 -3.95 -0.61
CA GLU A 26 -36.31 -3.09 0.22
C GLU A 26 -37.14 -1.85 0.51
N LYS A 27 -37.65 -1.77 1.75
CA LYS A 27 -38.09 -0.51 2.31
C LYS A 27 -36.89 0.43 2.20
N GLN A 28 -37.00 1.43 1.35
CA GLN A 28 -36.11 2.59 1.31
C GLN A 28 -36.17 3.25 2.69
N ASN A 29 -35.31 2.77 3.58
CA ASN A 29 -34.92 3.50 4.76
C ASN A 29 -34.01 4.61 4.24
N THR A 30 -34.52 5.83 4.22
CA THR A 30 -33.74 7.06 4.06
C THR A 30 -32.77 7.20 5.24
N GLN A 31 -31.75 6.35 5.29
CA GLN A 31 -30.48 6.66 5.91
C GLN A 31 -29.69 7.47 4.88
N ARG A 32 -29.18 8.63 5.32
CA ARG A 32 -28.19 9.40 4.55
C ARG A 32 -27.10 8.43 4.07
N GLY A 33 -27.00 8.25 2.76
CA GLY A 33 -25.97 7.42 2.17
C GLY A 33 -24.57 7.96 2.50
N PRO A 34 -23.53 7.12 2.47
CA PRO A 34 -22.16 7.55 2.64
C PRO A 34 -21.74 8.38 1.42
N SER A 35 -21.94 9.70 1.51
CA SER A 35 -21.30 10.65 0.61
C SER A 35 -19.84 10.81 1.06
N GLY A 36 -18.90 10.14 0.41
CA GLY A 36 -17.48 10.33 0.75
C GLY A 36 -16.46 9.78 -0.25
N GLY A 37 -16.64 8.59 -0.80
CA GLY A 37 -15.49 7.87 -1.41
C GLY A 37 -14.85 8.51 -2.66
N ASN A 38 -15.65 9.02 -3.60
CA ASN A 38 -15.15 9.33 -4.96
C ASN A 38 -15.43 10.75 -5.45
N THR A 39 -15.93 11.65 -4.60
CA THR A 39 -16.15 13.04 -5.04
C THR A 39 -14.84 13.82 -4.98
N PRO A 40 -14.41 14.46 -6.07
CA PRO A 40 -13.27 15.36 -6.06
C PRO A 40 -13.44 16.46 -5.01
N ILE A 41 -12.45 16.63 -4.14
CA ILE A 41 -12.40 17.73 -3.16
C ILE A 41 -11.37 18.80 -3.54
N ALA A 42 -10.55 18.54 -4.57
CA ALA A 42 -9.51 19.44 -5.05
C ALA A 42 -9.41 19.37 -6.57
N LYS A 43 -9.46 20.54 -7.22
CA LYS A 43 -9.33 20.68 -8.67
C LYS A 43 -7.88 20.94 -9.11
N PRO A 44 -7.55 20.77 -10.41
CA PRO A 44 -6.24 21.14 -10.93
C PRO A 44 -5.87 22.59 -10.57
N GLY A 45 -4.66 22.79 -10.01
CA GLY A 45 -4.12 24.08 -9.58
C GLY A 45 -4.69 24.62 -8.26
N GLU A 46 -5.66 23.94 -7.65
CA GLU A 46 -6.22 24.34 -6.37
C GLU A 46 -5.25 24.01 -5.23
N LYS A 47 -4.89 25.02 -4.43
CA LYS A 47 -4.06 24.84 -3.24
C LYS A 47 -4.93 24.39 -2.06
N VAL A 48 -4.70 23.17 -1.61
CA VAL A 48 -5.40 22.57 -0.48
C VAL A 48 -4.49 22.61 0.75
N PRO A 49 -4.83 23.39 1.80
CA PRO A 49 -4.06 23.40 3.03
C PRO A 49 -4.27 22.11 3.83
N ARG A 50 -3.33 21.81 4.73
CA ARG A 50 -3.48 20.72 5.71
C ARG A 50 -4.75 20.95 6.55
N PRO A 51 -5.70 20.00 6.60
CA PRO A 51 -6.88 20.15 7.44
C PRO A 51 -6.50 20.13 8.93
N SER A 52 -7.27 20.84 9.77
CA SER A 52 -7.02 20.92 11.21
C SER A 52 -7.13 19.57 11.92
N GLU A 53 -7.89 18.64 11.34
CA GLU A 53 -8.11 17.28 11.86
C GLU A 53 -7.04 16.28 11.38
N ALA A 54 -6.10 16.72 10.53
CA ALA A 54 -5.01 15.87 10.07
C ALA A 54 -4.22 15.32 11.27
N PRO A 55 -3.63 14.12 11.15
CA PRO A 55 -2.70 13.59 12.15
C PRO A 55 -1.63 14.61 12.50
N ALA A 56 -1.11 14.53 13.73
CA ALA A 56 0.02 15.37 14.14
C ALA A 56 1.15 15.30 13.08
N PRO A 57 1.88 16.39 12.85
CA PRO A 57 3.00 16.39 11.92
C PRO A 57 4.14 15.52 12.43
N PRO A 58 4.98 14.96 11.53
CA PRO A 58 6.19 14.25 11.93
C PRO A 58 7.11 15.13 12.79
N PRO A 59 7.99 14.54 13.61
CA PRO A 59 8.94 15.31 14.40
C PRO A 59 9.80 16.21 13.52
N THR A 60 10.31 17.30 14.09
CA THR A 60 11.28 18.19 13.43
C THR A 60 12.60 17.45 13.23
N VAL A 61 13.19 17.51 12.03
CA VAL A 61 14.57 17.06 11.78
C VAL A 61 15.54 18.00 12.49
N GLY A 62 15.29 19.31 12.41
CA GLY A 62 16.05 20.33 13.15
C GLY A 62 17.43 20.61 12.56
N SER A 63 17.71 20.10 11.36
CA SER A 63 18.97 20.29 10.65
C SER A 63 18.72 20.69 9.19
N PRO A 64 18.71 22.00 8.88
CA PRO A 64 18.43 22.47 7.53
C PRO A 64 19.44 22.00 6.48
N ASP A 65 20.72 21.90 6.86
CA ASP A 65 21.77 21.35 6.00
C ASP A 65 21.46 19.91 5.64
N ARG A 66 21.02 19.10 6.62
CA ARG A 66 20.65 17.71 6.38
C ARG A 66 19.51 17.59 5.37
N ILE A 67 18.49 18.43 5.49
CA ILE A 67 17.34 18.44 4.56
C ILE A 67 17.80 18.83 3.15
N ARG A 68 18.70 19.82 3.00
CA ARG A 68 19.28 20.20 1.70
C ARG A 68 20.13 19.09 1.08
N ASP A 69 20.88 18.37 1.90
CA ASP A 69 21.74 17.27 1.44
C ASP A 69 20.96 16.08 0.91
N VAL A 70 19.81 15.74 1.52
CA VAL A 70 19.00 14.58 1.10
C VAL A 70 18.17 14.82 -0.15
N LEU A 71 17.62 16.03 -0.29
CA LEU A 71 16.67 16.38 -1.33
C LEU A 71 17.22 17.55 -2.16
N GLN A 72 18.05 17.24 -3.14
CA GLN A 72 18.74 18.25 -3.92
C GLN A 72 17.79 18.92 -4.92
N GLU A 73 17.76 20.25 -4.94
CA GLU A 73 16.96 21.02 -5.91
C GLU A 73 17.29 20.63 -7.35
N GLY A 74 16.25 20.54 -8.19
CA GLY A 74 16.35 20.15 -9.61
C GLY A 74 16.57 18.66 -9.86
N LYS A 75 16.78 17.83 -8.81
CA LYS A 75 16.90 16.38 -8.96
C LYS A 75 15.55 15.70 -8.98
N THR A 76 15.49 14.61 -9.74
CA THR A 76 14.35 13.70 -9.79
C THR A 76 14.75 12.35 -9.21
N TYR A 77 13.95 11.87 -8.26
CA TYR A 77 14.12 10.59 -7.59
C TYR A 77 13.02 9.65 -8.08
N GLU A 78 13.39 8.56 -8.73
CA GLU A 78 12.46 7.48 -9.09
C GLU A 78 12.46 6.43 -7.98
N VAL A 79 11.29 6.23 -7.38
CA VAL A 79 11.07 5.33 -6.25
C VAL A 79 10.16 4.20 -6.70
N ILE A 80 10.57 2.97 -6.39
CA ILE A 80 9.78 1.75 -6.56
C ILE A 80 9.61 1.10 -5.19
N THR A 81 8.36 0.87 -4.80
CA THR A 81 8.03 0.13 -3.57
C THR A 81 7.17 -1.07 -3.86
N THR A 82 7.40 -2.15 -3.12
CA THR A 82 6.60 -3.36 -3.20
C THR A 82 6.24 -3.83 -1.81
N ALA A 83 5.02 -4.31 -1.64
CA ALA A 83 4.58 -4.98 -0.43
C ALA A 83 3.93 -6.32 -0.77
N GLU A 84 4.46 -7.38 -0.21
CA GLU A 84 3.94 -8.73 -0.32
C GLU A 84 3.37 -9.16 1.03
N ILE A 85 2.19 -9.76 1.04
CA ILE A 85 1.59 -10.38 2.23
C ILE A 85 1.21 -11.82 1.92
N THR A 86 1.59 -12.74 2.79
CA THR A 86 1.15 -14.13 2.71
C THR A 86 0.68 -14.64 4.06
N ALA A 87 -0.53 -15.21 4.10
CA ALA A 87 -1.09 -15.78 5.33
C ALA A 87 -2.32 -16.67 5.08
N PRO A 88 -2.58 -17.65 5.96
CA PRO A 88 -3.90 -18.28 6.05
C PRO A 88 -4.94 -17.29 6.61
N ALA A 89 -6.15 -17.36 6.09
CA ALA A 89 -7.24 -16.48 6.46
C ALA A 89 -8.61 -17.16 6.37
N ARG A 90 -9.59 -16.59 7.07
CA ARG A 90 -10.99 -17.05 7.04
C ARG A 90 -11.76 -16.33 5.96
N ASP A 91 -12.26 -17.10 4.99
CA ASP A 91 -13.27 -16.65 4.03
C ASP A 91 -14.66 -17.06 4.56
N LYS A 92 -15.49 -16.07 4.89
CA LYS A 92 -16.88 -16.30 5.33
C LYS A 92 -17.82 -15.98 4.19
N GLN A 93 -18.31 -17.02 3.52
CA GLN A 93 -19.37 -16.90 2.53
C GLN A 93 -20.64 -17.61 3.05
N TRP A 94 -21.74 -16.87 3.19
CA TRP A 94 -23.10 -17.42 3.34
C TRP A 94 -23.24 -18.52 4.41
N GLY A 95 -22.73 -18.28 5.63
CA GLY A 95 -22.89 -19.19 6.76
C GLY A 95 -21.84 -20.32 6.86
N PHE A 96 -21.01 -20.52 5.83
CA PHE A 96 -19.86 -21.42 5.87
C PHE A 96 -18.55 -20.65 6.06
N GLN A 97 -17.69 -21.17 6.92
CA GLN A 97 -16.37 -20.60 7.19
C GLN A 97 -15.31 -21.61 6.74
N ARG A 98 -14.45 -21.19 5.82
CA ARG A 98 -13.32 -22.00 5.35
C ARG A 98 -12.01 -21.24 5.54
N THR A 99 -10.95 -21.97 5.85
CA THR A 99 -9.58 -21.43 5.79
C THR A 99 -9.12 -21.44 4.33
N ILE A 100 -8.61 -20.30 3.88
CA ILE A 100 -7.96 -20.10 2.58
C ILE A 100 -6.56 -19.56 2.81
N HIS A 101 -5.68 -19.70 1.83
CA HIS A 101 -4.41 -18.99 1.77
C HIS A 101 -4.57 -17.74 0.92
N VAL A 102 -4.07 -16.62 1.45
CA VAL A 102 -4.03 -15.34 0.74
C VAL A 102 -2.58 -15.02 0.40
N ALA A 103 -2.35 -14.71 -0.87
CA ALA A 103 -1.16 -14.01 -1.33
C ALA A 103 -1.58 -12.65 -1.87
N TYR A 104 -0.94 -11.59 -1.40
CA TYR A 104 -1.16 -10.25 -1.91
C TYR A 104 0.17 -9.63 -2.31
N ARG A 105 0.12 -8.84 -3.38
CA ARG A 105 1.23 -8.00 -3.81
C ARG A 105 0.70 -6.64 -4.22
N ALA A 106 1.28 -5.58 -3.67
CA ALA A 106 1.11 -4.21 -4.15
C ALA A 106 2.44 -3.67 -4.65
N GLU A 107 2.39 -2.88 -5.70
CA GLU A 107 3.54 -2.21 -6.28
C GLU A 107 3.21 -0.75 -6.58
N MET A 108 4.16 0.12 -6.32
CA MET A 108 4.12 1.52 -6.72
C MET A 108 5.43 1.92 -7.39
N ARG A 109 5.33 2.70 -8.45
CA ARG A 109 6.42 3.45 -9.05
C ARG A 109 6.05 4.92 -9.08
N MET A 110 6.89 5.77 -8.50
CA MET A 110 6.68 7.21 -8.49
C MET A 110 7.97 7.97 -8.82
N ARG A 111 7.81 9.19 -9.33
CA ARG A 111 8.90 10.16 -9.49
C ARG A 111 8.65 11.35 -8.58
N ARG A 112 9.70 11.79 -7.90
CA ARG A 112 9.69 12.93 -6.99
C ARG A 112 10.72 13.93 -7.51
N THR A 113 10.26 15.08 -8.00
CA THR A 113 11.14 16.15 -8.48
C THR A 113 11.19 17.23 -7.42
N ILE A 114 12.37 17.56 -6.92
CA ILE A 114 12.53 18.61 -5.92
C ILE A 114 12.61 19.95 -6.64
N GLU A 115 11.53 20.73 -6.61
CA GLU A 115 11.46 22.04 -7.25
C GLU A 115 12.18 23.11 -6.41
N LYS A 116 12.05 23.04 -5.09
CA LYS A 116 12.72 23.93 -4.12
C LYS A 116 13.02 23.22 -2.82
N ASN A 117 14.13 23.57 -2.18
CA ASN A 117 14.52 23.10 -0.86
C ASN A 117 15.45 24.11 -0.18
N ASP A 118 14.91 24.89 0.75
CA ASP A 118 15.69 25.84 1.54
C ASP A 118 16.18 25.25 2.88
N GLY A 119 15.99 23.94 3.11
CA GLY A 119 16.31 23.24 4.35
C GLY A 119 15.24 23.32 5.45
N HIS A 120 14.28 24.23 5.33
CA HIS A 120 13.10 24.31 6.22
C HIS A 120 11.81 23.97 5.48
N ARG A 121 11.70 24.38 4.22
CA ARG A 121 10.58 24.16 3.32
C ARG A 121 11.07 23.45 2.08
N VAL A 122 10.34 22.39 1.71
CA VAL A 122 10.57 21.62 0.49
C VAL A 122 9.32 21.70 -0.38
N VAL A 123 9.52 21.96 -1.67
CA VAL A 123 8.48 21.85 -2.70
C VAL A 123 8.86 20.70 -3.62
N GLU A 124 8.03 19.67 -3.63
CA GLU A 124 8.22 18.46 -4.41
C GLU A 124 7.08 18.29 -5.41
N LEU A 125 7.39 18.07 -6.68
CA LEU A 125 6.44 17.53 -7.65
C LEU A 125 6.48 16.00 -7.61
N ARG A 126 5.40 15.38 -7.14
CA ARG A 126 5.24 13.92 -7.08
C ARG A 126 4.37 13.44 -8.24
N HIS A 127 4.86 12.48 -9.01
CA HIS A 127 4.14 11.84 -10.11
C HIS A 127 4.08 10.33 -9.87
N ILE A 128 2.89 9.79 -9.62
CA ILE A 128 2.70 8.36 -9.37
C ILE A 128 2.46 7.70 -10.73
N LEU A 129 3.48 7.04 -11.27
CA LEU A 129 3.44 6.44 -12.61
C LEU A 129 2.59 5.17 -12.64
N GLU A 130 2.84 4.30 -11.66
CA GLU A 130 2.18 3.01 -11.51
C GLU A 130 1.82 2.83 -10.04
N ALA A 131 0.62 2.33 -9.79
CA ALA A 131 0.18 1.94 -8.45
C ALA A 131 -0.91 0.88 -8.63
N ALA A 132 -0.62 -0.36 -8.28
CA ALA A 132 -1.51 -1.48 -8.49
C ALA A 132 -1.31 -2.57 -7.45
N ALA A 133 -2.32 -3.42 -7.30
CA ALA A 133 -2.26 -4.54 -6.40
C ALA A 133 -3.01 -5.75 -6.95
N VAL A 134 -2.55 -6.94 -6.55
CA VAL A 134 -3.16 -8.23 -6.86
C VAL A 134 -3.31 -9.03 -5.58
N LYS A 135 -4.47 -9.64 -5.40
CA LYS A 135 -4.78 -10.62 -4.36
C LYS A 135 -5.13 -11.94 -5.02
N VAL A 136 -4.55 -13.00 -4.47
CA VAL A 136 -4.85 -14.39 -4.81
C VAL A 136 -5.36 -15.05 -3.54
N ALA A 137 -6.57 -15.60 -3.60
CA ALA A 137 -7.18 -16.37 -2.53
C ALA A 137 -7.39 -17.80 -3.03
N SER A 138 -6.81 -18.80 -2.35
CA SER A 138 -6.85 -20.20 -2.77
C SER A 138 -6.99 -21.15 -1.59
N GLN A 139 -7.46 -22.38 -1.83
CA GLN A 139 -7.46 -23.44 -0.81
C GLN A 139 -6.08 -24.08 -0.60
N VAL A 140 -5.15 -23.86 -1.52
CA VAL A 140 -3.75 -24.29 -1.40
C VAL A 140 -2.86 -23.08 -1.16
N GLU A 141 -1.68 -23.31 -0.60
CA GLU A 141 -0.70 -22.25 -0.39
C GLU A 141 -0.26 -21.64 -1.74
N VAL A 142 -0.30 -20.31 -1.82
CA VAL A 142 0.16 -19.54 -2.98
C VAL A 142 1.11 -18.45 -2.48
N ARG A 143 2.18 -18.19 -3.24
CA ARG A 143 3.11 -17.08 -2.99
C ARG A 143 3.49 -16.42 -4.30
N PHE A 144 3.84 -15.13 -4.28
CA PHE A 144 4.43 -14.47 -5.47
C PHE A 144 5.89 -14.87 -5.64
N VAL A 145 6.39 -14.83 -6.88
CA VAL A 145 7.81 -14.97 -7.17
C VAL A 145 8.55 -13.82 -6.47
N PRO A 146 9.55 -14.13 -5.62
CA PRO A 146 10.35 -13.09 -4.99
C PRO A 146 11.05 -12.24 -6.04
N THR A 147 10.89 -10.91 -5.94
CA THR A 147 11.64 -9.97 -6.78
C THR A 147 12.74 -9.28 -5.99
N GLU A 148 13.77 -8.80 -6.69
CA GLU A 148 14.74 -7.86 -6.12
C GLU A 148 14.11 -6.45 -5.98
N PRO A 149 14.60 -5.61 -5.04
CA PRO A 149 14.16 -4.22 -4.93
C PRO A 149 14.32 -3.50 -6.27
N GLY A 150 13.32 -2.69 -6.62
CA GLY A 150 13.29 -1.96 -7.89
C GLY A 150 12.72 -2.74 -9.07
N SER A 151 12.35 -4.01 -8.89
CA SER A 151 11.69 -4.80 -9.93
C SER A 151 10.17 -4.79 -9.75
N LEU A 152 9.44 -4.46 -10.82
CA LEU A 152 7.98 -4.52 -10.89
C LEU A 152 7.54 -5.83 -11.55
N LEU A 153 6.84 -6.66 -10.80
CA LEU A 153 6.28 -7.93 -11.26
C LEU A 153 4.93 -7.73 -11.95
N LEU A 154 4.16 -6.72 -11.52
CA LEU A 154 2.79 -6.50 -11.97
C LEU A 154 2.72 -5.66 -13.25
N GLY A 155 3.82 -5.13 -13.78
CA GLY A 155 3.82 -4.21 -14.92
C GLY A 155 3.04 -4.73 -16.15
N ALA A 156 3.14 -6.03 -16.47
CA ALA A 156 2.37 -6.63 -17.56
C ALA A 156 0.86 -6.74 -17.24
N LEU A 157 0.50 -6.93 -15.97
CA LEU A 157 -0.89 -6.99 -15.52
C LEU A 157 -1.52 -5.62 -15.48
N VAL A 158 -0.74 -4.58 -15.17
CA VAL A 158 -1.21 -3.20 -15.15
C VAL A 158 -1.73 -2.78 -16.53
N ALA A 159 -1.04 -3.15 -17.62
CA ALA A 159 -1.53 -2.87 -18.98
C ALA A 159 -2.85 -3.59 -19.31
N LEU A 160 -3.03 -4.83 -18.84
CA LEU A 160 -4.28 -5.58 -18.98
C LEU A 160 -5.42 -4.95 -18.15
N LEU A 161 -5.09 -4.46 -16.96
CA LEU A 161 -6.03 -3.82 -16.05
C LEU A 161 -6.44 -2.43 -16.54
N ASP A 162 -5.54 -1.65 -17.12
CA ASP A 162 -5.88 -0.33 -17.68
C ASP A 162 -6.92 -0.43 -18.80
N ALA A 163 -6.92 -1.52 -19.56
CA ALA A 163 -7.92 -1.77 -20.59
C ALA A 163 -9.30 -2.15 -20.02
N THR A 164 -9.39 -2.52 -18.74
CA THR A 164 -10.58 -3.14 -18.14
C THR A 164 -11.09 -2.44 -16.87
N VAL A 165 -10.28 -1.61 -16.22
CA VAL A 165 -10.51 -1.03 -14.89
C VAL A 165 -10.05 0.43 -14.86
N THR A 166 -10.99 1.36 -14.89
CA THR A 166 -10.73 2.79 -14.66
C THR A 166 -11.27 3.21 -13.30
N GLY A 167 -10.48 3.96 -12.52
CA GLY A 167 -11.00 4.71 -11.36
C GLY A 167 -10.97 4.00 -10.01
N GLY A 168 -9.94 3.22 -9.68
CA GLY A 168 -9.75 2.68 -8.32
C GLY A 168 -10.50 1.39 -8.00
N GLY A 169 -11.23 0.82 -8.96
CA GLY A 169 -12.02 -0.40 -8.77
C GLY A 169 -11.17 -1.67 -8.68
N ALA A 170 -11.70 -2.70 -8.02
CA ALA A 170 -11.17 -4.06 -8.06
C ALA A 170 -11.90 -4.89 -9.14
N SER A 171 -11.18 -5.75 -9.85
CA SER A 171 -11.73 -6.66 -10.86
C SER A 171 -11.22 -8.07 -10.67
N GLN A 172 -12.11 -9.04 -10.89
CA GLN A 172 -11.74 -10.45 -10.90
C GLN A 172 -11.02 -10.80 -12.21
N LEU A 173 -9.96 -11.57 -12.10
CA LEU A 173 -9.16 -12.04 -13.23
C LEU A 173 -9.23 -13.56 -13.33
N ALA A 174 -9.02 -14.08 -14.54
CA ALA A 174 -8.84 -15.51 -14.73
C ALA A 174 -7.55 -15.98 -14.01
N PRO A 175 -7.56 -17.12 -13.29
CA PRO A 175 -6.37 -17.62 -12.61
C PRO A 175 -5.14 -17.75 -13.51
N ALA A 176 -5.31 -18.13 -14.78
CA ALA A 176 -4.22 -18.26 -15.74
C ALA A 176 -3.35 -16.99 -15.90
N VAL A 177 -3.92 -15.81 -15.59
CA VAL A 177 -3.23 -14.52 -15.69
C VAL A 177 -2.04 -14.39 -14.73
N ILE A 178 -2.01 -15.15 -13.63
CA ILE A 178 -0.94 -15.06 -12.61
C ILE A 178 0.11 -16.19 -12.69
N GLN A 179 0.05 -17.03 -13.73
CA GLN A 179 0.95 -18.18 -13.90
C GLN A 179 2.44 -17.85 -13.84
N GLY A 180 2.84 -16.76 -14.50
CA GLY A 180 4.25 -16.37 -14.57
C GLY A 180 4.78 -15.68 -13.31
N ILE A 181 3.92 -15.33 -12.35
CA ILE A 181 4.27 -14.43 -11.25
C ILE A 181 4.05 -15.02 -9.85
N CYS A 182 3.51 -16.24 -9.76
CA CYS A 182 3.33 -16.95 -8.49
C CYS A 182 4.22 -18.21 -8.43
N VAL A 183 4.92 -18.41 -7.30
CA VAL A 183 5.62 -19.66 -7.01
C VAL A 183 4.59 -20.75 -6.76
N GLY A 184 4.86 -21.94 -7.31
CA GLY A 184 3.89 -23.05 -7.33
C GLY A 184 3.23 -23.24 -8.69
N TYR A 185 3.43 -22.34 -9.65
CA TYR A 185 2.98 -22.45 -11.04
C TYR A 185 4.02 -23.13 -11.95
N GLN A 186 4.35 -24.39 -11.69
CA GLN A 186 4.99 -25.24 -12.71
C GLN A 186 3.91 -25.97 -13.53
N ALA A 187 4.20 -26.29 -14.79
CA ALA A 187 3.26 -26.88 -15.74
C ALA A 187 2.44 -28.04 -15.12
N GLY A 188 1.10 -27.89 -15.08
CA GLY A 188 0.16 -28.83 -14.44
C GLY A 188 -0.73 -28.23 -13.33
N THR A 189 -0.55 -26.96 -13.00
CA THR A 189 -1.21 -26.29 -11.85
C THR A 189 -2.47 -25.51 -12.16
N GLU A 190 -2.79 -25.23 -13.44
CA GLU A 190 -4.11 -24.67 -13.83
C GLU A 190 -5.26 -25.52 -13.29
N TYR A 191 -5.18 -26.83 -13.55
CA TYR A 191 -6.16 -27.79 -13.06
C TYR A 191 -6.25 -27.77 -11.52
N LEU A 192 -5.12 -27.68 -10.82
CA LEU A 192 -5.11 -27.65 -9.36
C LEU A 192 -5.73 -26.36 -8.81
N LEU A 193 -5.58 -25.23 -9.48
CA LEU A 193 -6.12 -23.95 -9.02
C LEU A 193 -7.60 -23.78 -9.35
N ASP A 194 -8.03 -24.27 -10.51
CA ASP A 194 -9.44 -24.42 -10.85
C ASP A 194 -10.13 -25.36 -9.85
N GLN A 195 -9.48 -26.47 -9.49
CA GLN A 195 -9.96 -27.37 -8.44
C GLN A 195 -9.94 -26.76 -7.04
N ALA A 196 -8.93 -25.93 -6.73
CA ALA A 196 -8.78 -25.27 -5.44
C ALA A 196 -9.65 -24.01 -5.29
N ASN A 197 -10.55 -23.75 -6.24
CA ASN A 197 -11.46 -22.60 -6.26
C ASN A 197 -10.70 -21.27 -6.05
N THR A 198 -9.59 -21.12 -6.79
CA THR A 198 -8.72 -19.95 -6.71
C THR A 198 -9.42 -18.71 -7.26
N LYS A 199 -9.41 -17.63 -6.48
CA LYS A 199 -9.93 -16.32 -6.88
C LYS A 199 -8.76 -15.35 -6.99
N VAL A 200 -8.64 -14.72 -8.15
CA VAL A 200 -7.68 -13.65 -8.39
C VAL A 200 -8.46 -12.35 -8.54
N THR A 201 -8.10 -11.36 -7.74
CA THR A 201 -8.67 -10.02 -7.82
C THR A 201 -7.54 -9.02 -7.90
N ALA A 202 -7.63 -8.07 -8.82
CA ALA A 202 -6.64 -7.03 -9.02
C ALA A 202 -7.28 -5.66 -9.02
N ALA A 203 -6.50 -4.64 -8.69
CA ALA A 203 -6.97 -3.26 -8.59
C ALA A 203 -5.85 -2.33 -9.02
N VAL A 204 -6.24 -1.27 -9.73
CA VAL A 204 -5.37 -0.14 -10.03
C VAL A 204 -5.73 0.95 -9.03
N ASP A 205 -4.74 1.47 -8.33
CA ASP A 205 -4.95 2.50 -7.33
C ASP A 205 -5.35 3.82 -7.99
N SER A 206 -6.26 4.57 -7.37
CA SER A 206 -6.80 5.82 -7.90
C SER A 206 -5.74 6.93 -8.07
N LEU A 207 -4.61 6.84 -7.37
CA LEU A 207 -3.49 7.77 -7.50
C LEU A 207 -2.65 7.55 -8.76
N LYS A 208 -2.81 6.43 -9.46
CA LYS A 208 -2.05 6.16 -10.68
C LYS A 208 -2.25 7.27 -11.71
N GLY A 209 -1.14 7.74 -12.28
CA GLY A 209 -1.08 8.81 -13.27
C GLY A 209 -1.19 10.22 -12.68
N LYS A 210 -1.52 10.38 -11.40
CA LYS A 210 -1.72 11.69 -10.79
C LYS A 210 -0.38 12.37 -10.51
N LYS A 211 -0.39 13.70 -10.71
CA LYS A 211 0.72 14.59 -10.37
C LYS A 211 0.25 15.57 -9.31
N VAL A 212 1.03 15.70 -8.25
CA VAL A 212 0.69 16.61 -7.14
C VAL A 212 1.96 17.30 -6.69
N ARG A 213 1.89 18.63 -6.60
CA ARG A 213 2.91 19.43 -5.95
C ARG A 213 2.64 19.45 -4.45
N ILE A 214 3.63 19.04 -3.68
CA ILE A 214 3.59 18.87 -2.24
C ILE A 214 4.50 19.91 -1.62
N THR A 215 3.95 20.75 -0.74
CA THR A 215 4.76 21.61 0.13
C THR A 215 4.89 20.96 1.49
N PHE A 216 6.13 20.69 1.89
CA PHE A 216 6.52 20.26 3.22
C PHE A 216 7.22 21.38 3.99
N VAL A 217 6.98 21.44 5.31
CA VAL A 217 7.71 22.30 6.24
C VAL A 217 8.20 21.46 7.43
N ASP A 218 9.47 21.61 7.80
CA ASP A 218 10.08 20.85 8.89
C ASP A 218 9.34 21.10 10.22
N GLY A 219 9.00 20.01 10.92
CA GLY A 219 8.15 20.02 12.12
C GLY A 219 6.66 20.26 11.89
N GLN A 220 6.21 20.56 10.67
CA GLN A 220 4.79 20.74 10.32
C GLN A 220 4.28 19.70 9.30
N GLY A 221 5.17 18.89 8.72
CA GLY A 221 4.78 17.90 7.72
C GLY A 221 4.38 18.55 6.41
N VAL A 222 3.51 17.87 5.65
CA VAL A 222 2.90 18.45 4.46
C VAL A 222 1.88 19.50 4.89
N VAL A 223 2.06 20.73 4.41
CA VAL A 223 1.21 21.89 4.75
C VAL A 223 0.29 22.30 3.61
N GLU A 224 0.63 21.95 2.36
CA GLU A 224 -0.14 22.30 1.16
C GLU A 224 0.04 21.21 0.10
N LEU A 225 -1.06 20.88 -0.59
CA LEU A 225 -1.10 20.07 -1.80
C LEU A 225 -1.68 20.89 -2.94
N GLU A 226 -1.14 20.74 -4.15
CA GLU A 226 -1.64 21.35 -5.37
C GLU A 226 -1.68 20.28 -6.48
N PRO A 227 -2.86 19.78 -6.88
CA PRO A 227 -2.99 18.84 -7.98
C PRO A 227 -2.55 19.47 -9.30
N VAL A 228 -1.80 18.75 -10.13
CA VAL A 228 -1.31 19.21 -11.43
C VAL A 228 -1.99 18.37 -12.52
N ASP A 229 -2.88 19.01 -13.28
CA ASP A 229 -3.67 18.38 -14.35
C ASP A 229 -4.50 17.15 -13.89
N CYS A 230 -4.84 17.09 -12.60
CA CYS A 230 -5.66 16.03 -12.04
C CYS A 230 -6.53 16.55 -10.89
N GLU A 231 -7.45 15.71 -10.42
CA GLU A 231 -8.28 15.95 -9.26
C GLU A 231 -7.90 15.01 -8.10
N LEU A 232 -8.15 15.43 -6.86
CA LEU A 232 -7.97 14.56 -5.68
C LEU A 232 -9.30 14.33 -4.95
N THR A 233 -9.55 13.07 -4.58
CA THR A 233 -10.56 12.72 -3.58
C THR A 233 -10.05 13.00 -2.16
N GLU A 234 -10.94 12.93 -1.17
CA GLU A 234 -10.58 13.13 0.23
C GLU A 234 -9.54 12.10 0.71
N GLU A 235 -9.75 10.82 0.43
CA GLU A 235 -8.82 9.74 0.79
C GLU A 235 -7.43 9.93 0.16
N GLU A 236 -7.37 10.42 -1.07
CA GLU A 236 -6.11 10.70 -1.77
C GLU A 236 -5.38 11.90 -1.16
N ARG A 237 -6.12 12.98 -0.88
CA ARG A 237 -5.59 14.17 -0.19
C ARG A 237 -5.02 13.78 1.16
N ASP A 238 -5.75 13.02 1.96
CA ASP A 238 -5.34 12.61 3.31
C ASP A 238 -4.07 11.76 3.28
N LEU A 239 -4.02 10.78 2.37
CA LEU A 239 -2.83 9.96 2.18
C LEU A 239 -1.62 10.81 1.78
N LEU A 240 -1.79 11.73 0.83
CA LEU A 240 -0.70 12.59 0.36
C LEU A 240 -0.23 13.58 1.46
N MET A 241 -1.15 14.07 2.31
CA MET A 241 -0.83 14.91 3.47
C MET A 241 -0.03 14.17 4.57
N ALA A 242 -0.10 12.84 4.58
CA ALA A 242 0.67 11.99 5.48
C ALA A 242 2.05 11.60 4.92
N SER A 243 2.40 12.03 3.70
CA SER A 243 3.67 11.68 3.04
C SER A 243 4.89 12.08 3.88
N ALA A 244 5.89 11.20 3.92
CA ALA A 244 7.15 11.44 4.60
C ALA A 244 8.17 12.03 3.61
N VAL A 245 8.03 13.33 3.29
CA VAL A 245 8.87 13.99 2.27
C VAL A 245 10.36 13.87 2.57
N VAL A 246 10.79 14.12 3.81
CA VAL A 246 12.21 14.05 4.22
C VAL A 246 12.58 12.72 4.90
N THR A 247 12.00 11.60 4.42
CA THR A 247 12.23 10.24 4.96
C THR A 247 13.70 9.92 5.22
N ASP A 248 14.59 10.23 4.28
CA ASP A 248 16.02 9.95 4.39
C ASP A 248 16.70 10.69 5.56
N ALA A 249 16.23 11.90 5.86
CA ALA A 249 16.72 12.69 6.99
C ALA A 249 16.20 12.15 8.33
N TYR A 250 15.04 11.50 8.37
CA TYR A 250 14.56 10.81 9.57
C TYR A 250 15.28 9.48 9.82
N LEU A 251 15.59 8.75 8.76
CA LEU A 251 16.18 7.42 8.87
C LEU A 251 17.68 7.46 9.17
N LEU A 252 18.39 8.50 8.74
CA LEU A 252 19.75 8.82 9.17
C LEU A 252 19.84 10.31 9.56
N PRO A 253 19.52 10.67 10.82
CA PRO A 253 19.43 12.07 11.25
C PRO A 253 20.78 12.75 11.41
N ASP A 254 21.79 12.02 11.89
CA ASP A 254 23.16 12.53 12.03
C ASP A 254 24.13 11.75 11.14
N MET A 255 24.74 12.44 10.18
CA MET A 255 25.75 11.88 9.29
C MET A 255 27.05 11.50 10.03
N LYS A 256 27.28 12.09 11.21
CA LYS A 256 28.43 11.79 12.07
C LYS A 256 28.23 10.56 12.95
N SER A 257 27.03 9.98 12.96
CA SER A 257 26.78 8.68 13.59
C SER A 257 27.80 7.65 13.12
N GLN A 258 28.20 6.75 14.00
CA GLN A 258 29.17 5.69 13.71
C GLN A 258 28.49 4.33 13.69
N PRO A 259 29.11 3.32 13.05
CA PRO A 259 28.68 1.93 13.21
C PRO A 259 28.54 1.55 14.69
N GLY A 260 27.41 0.96 15.06
CA GLY A 260 27.02 0.64 16.43
C GLY A 260 25.99 1.60 17.04
N ASP A 261 25.90 2.85 16.53
CA ASP A 261 24.95 3.83 17.04
C ASP A 261 23.50 3.40 16.76
N VAL A 262 22.63 3.70 17.72
CA VAL A 262 21.20 3.39 17.69
C VAL A 262 20.41 4.65 17.97
N TRP A 263 19.37 4.88 17.18
CA TRP A 263 18.40 5.95 17.41
C TRP A 263 17.01 5.45 17.10
N ASP A 264 16.02 6.16 17.62
CA ASP A 264 14.64 5.85 17.35
C ASP A 264 14.08 6.72 16.23
N VAL A 265 13.36 6.08 15.32
CA VAL A 265 12.68 6.72 14.21
C VAL A 265 11.17 6.63 14.41
N ASP A 266 10.48 7.73 14.18
CA ASP A 266 9.02 7.79 14.18
C ASP A 266 8.45 6.91 13.05
N GLY A 267 7.42 6.12 13.35
CA GLY A 267 6.79 5.23 12.39
C GLY A 267 6.33 5.93 11.11
N ARG A 268 6.00 7.23 11.16
CA ARG A 268 5.61 8.02 9.99
C ARG A 268 6.70 8.13 8.94
N ALA A 269 7.98 8.01 9.31
CA ALA A 269 9.08 7.96 8.34
C ALA A 269 9.03 6.72 7.43
N PHE A 270 8.25 5.69 7.79
CA PHE A 270 8.07 4.49 6.98
C PHE A 270 6.90 4.60 5.99
N SER A 271 6.21 5.76 5.91
CA SER A 271 5.05 5.93 5.02
C SER A 271 5.38 5.62 3.56
N ASP A 272 6.55 6.06 3.08
CA ASP A 272 6.98 5.83 1.70
C ASP A 272 7.40 4.37 1.43
N PHE A 273 7.54 3.52 2.47
CA PHE A 273 7.81 2.07 2.33
C PHE A 273 6.52 1.26 2.20
N LEU A 274 5.37 1.84 2.53
CA LEU A 274 4.08 1.19 2.44
C LEU A 274 3.42 1.51 1.09
N PRO A 275 2.64 0.57 0.54
CA PRO A 275 1.92 0.83 -0.70
C PRO A 275 0.77 1.82 -0.44
N PRO A 276 0.52 2.79 -1.34
CA PRO A 276 -0.59 3.75 -1.22
C PRO A 276 -1.95 3.08 -1.02
N SER A 277 -2.15 1.90 -1.61
CA SER A 277 -3.39 1.14 -1.55
C SER A 277 -3.78 0.70 -0.14
N TRP A 278 -2.90 0.83 0.85
CA TRP A 278 -3.25 0.59 2.26
C TRP A 278 -3.92 1.79 2.94
N ARG A 279 -3.79 3.00 2.35
CA ARG A 279 -4.44 4.25 2.79
C ARG A 279 -4.22 4.65 4.25
N GLY A 280 -3.31 3.99 4.97
CA GLY A 280 -3.05 4.24 6.38
C GLY A 280 -1.75 4.99 6.62
N THR A 281 -1.71 5.75 7.71
CA THR A 281 -0.49 6.40 8.18
C THR A 281 0.19 5.54 9.24
N PRO A 282 1.44 5.09 9.04
CA PRO A 282 2.16 4.34 10.06
C PRO A 282 2.46 5.23 11.27
N ARG A 283 2.23 4.72 12.47
CA ARG A 283 2.53 5.35 13.76
C ARG A 283 3.34 4.38 14.62
N GLY A 284 3.95 4.88 15.69
CA GLY A 284 4.79 4.07 16.57
C GLY A 284 6.26 4.44 16.41
N LYS A 285 7.15 3.51 16.74
CA LYS A 285 8.59 3.79 16.82
C LYS A 285 9.37 2.56 16.38
N VAL A 286 10.41 2.77 15.58
CA VAL A 286 11.35 1.74 15.14
C VAL A 286 12.75 2.20 15.50
N SER A 287 13.49 1.40 16.24
CA SER A 287 14.89 1.68 16.54
C SER A 287 15.74 1.21 15.36
N ILE A 288 16.57 2.11 14.84
CA ILE A 288 17.51 1.86 13.75
C ILE A 288 18.92 1.84 14.29
N ARG A 289 19.70 0.87 13.84
CA ARG A 289 21.14 0.78 14.12
C ARG A 289 21.94 0.97 12.84
N ARG A 290 23.01 1.76 12.88
CA ARG A 290 24.02 1.76 11.82
C ARG A 290 24.92 0.54 12.01
N GLU A 291 24.81 -0.46 11.14
CA GLU A 291 25.57 -1.71 11.29
C GLU A 291 27.03 -1.55 10.86
N LYS A 292 27.23 -1.02 9.66
CA LYS A 292 28.56 -0.84 9.06
C LYS A 292 28.53 0.18 7.95
N ASP A 293 29.70 0.72 7.67
CA ASP A 293 29.96 1.49 6.46
C ASP A 293 30.70 0.62 5.45
N PHE A 294 30.45 0.86 4.16
CA PHE A 294 31.17 0.18 3.08
C PHE A 294 31.26 1.07 1.84
N GLN A 295 32.10 0.66 0.89
CA GLN A 295 32.20 1.29 -0.43
C GLN A 295 31.74 0.32 -1.52
N GLU A 296 31.05 0.85 -2.51
CA GLU A 296 30.61 0.10 -3.69
C GLU A 296 30.57 1.06 -4.87
N ASN A 297 31.17 0.68 -6.01
CA ASN A 297 31.21 1.51 -7.23
C ASN A 297 31.70 2.96 -7.01
N GLY A 298 32.64 3.16 -6.08
CA GLY A 298 33.20 4.48 -5.76
C GLY A 298 32.33 5.35 -4.84
N GLU A 299 31.18 4.84 -4.40
CA GLU A 299 30.27 5.54 -3.49
C GLU A 299 30.35 4.96 -2.08
N ARG A 300 30.10 5.81 -1.08
CA ARG A 300 30.10 5.43 0.33
C ARG A 300 28.68 5.11 0.76
N TYR A 301 28.53 4.03 1.52
CA TYR A 301 27.24 3.56 2.02
C TYR A 301 27.28 3.31 3.52
N ALA A 302 26.14 3.52 4.17
CA ALA A 302 25.83 3.01 5.50
C ALA A 302 24.76 1.92 5.38
N LEU A 303 25.01 0.76 5.97
CA LEU A 303 23.99 -0.26 6.16
C LEU A 303 23.25 0.05 7.46
N LEU A 304 21.97 0.37 7.37
CA LEU A 304 21.10 0.60 8.49
C LEU A 304 20.24 -0.64 8.72
N ARG A 305 19.98 -0.99 9.98
CA ARG A 305 19.13 -2.13 10.34
C ARG A 305 17.97 -1.70 11.22
N CYS A 306 16.76 -2.09 10.83
CA CYS A 306 15.61 -2.03 11.72
C CYS A 306 15.80 -3.07 12.83
N TYR A 307 16.22 -2.61 14.01
CA TYR A 307 16.66 -3.44 15.12
C TYR A 307 15.49 -3.88 16.01
N SER A 308 14.64 -2.94 16.40
CA SER A 308 13.51 -3.19 17.30
C SER A 308 12.37 -2.19 17.07
N GLY A 309 11.28 -2.33 17.83
CA GLY A 309 10.09 -1.50 17.69
C GLY A 309 9.07 -2.06 16.70
N SER A 310 7.97 -1.32 16.58
CA SER A 310 6.76 -1.70 15.86
C SER A 310 6.02 -0.47 15.36
N ILE A 311 5.33 -0.62 14.25
CA ILE A 311 4.44 0.40 13.70
C ILE A 311 3.00 -0.12 13.67
N THR A 312 2.05 0.79 13.89
CA THR A 312 0.63 0.55 13.64
C THR A 312 0.20 1.35 12.43
N VAL A 313 -0.52 0.71 11.51
CA VAL A 313 -1.12 1.36 10.34
C VAL A 313 -2.62 1.37 10.58
N ASP A 314 -3.17 2.57 10.71
CA ASP A 314 -4.61 2.78 10.86
C ASP A 314 -5.13 3.49 9.61
N ALA A 315 -6.04 2.81 8.91
CA ALA A 315 -6.79 3.33 7.77
C ALA A 315 -8.31 3.21 8.02
N THR A 316 -8.70 3.20 9.30
CA THR A 316 -10.10 3.17 9.73
C THR A 316 -10.79 4.46 9.34
N ASP A 317 -11.99 4.34 8.78
CA ASP A 317 -12.85 5.48 8.45
C ASP A 317 -14.28 5.22 8.92
N SER A 318 -15.20 6.13 8.61
CA SER A 318 -16.60 6.05 9.04
C SER A 318 -17.34 4.79 8.54
N SER A 319 -16.81 4.11 7.53
CA SER A 319 -17.41 2.92 6.92
C SER A 319 -16.75 1.60 7.34
N ARG A 320 -15.52 1.61 7.89
CA ARG A 320 -14.73 0.40 8.11
C ARG A 320 -13.56 0.56 9.07
N THR A 321 -13.19 -0.54 9.74
CA THR A 321 -11.96 -0.65 10.55
C THR A 321 -10.86 -1.35 9.77
N ARG A 322 -9.69 -0.71 9.69
CA ARG A 322 -8.49 -1.23 9.02
C ARG A 322 -7.28 -0.98 9.89
N LEU A 323 -6.85 -2.01 10.60
CA LEU A 323 -5.75 -1.91 11.55
C LEU A 323 -4.71 -2.99 11.25
N ALA A 324 -3.46 -2.56 11.10
CA ALA A 324 -2.31 -3.45 11.08
C ALA A 324 -1.33 -3.05 12.19
N SER A 325 -0.76 -4.03 12.87
CA SER A 325 0.41 -3.87 13.72
C SER A 325 1.54 -4.66 13.11
N LEU A 326 2.66 -4.01 12.82
CA LEU A 326 3.79 -4.59 12.10
C LEU A 326 5.08 -4.37 12.88
N THR A 327 5.91 -5.41 12.94
CA THR A 327 7.21 -5.39 13.59
C THR A 327 8.30 -5.50 12.52
N PRO A 328 8.66 -4.39 11.84
CA PRO A 328 9.57 -4.44 10.71
C PRO A 328 11.00 -4.73 11.16
N ARG A 329 11.67 -5.63 10.42
CA ARG A 329 13.06 -6.04 10.58
C ARG A 329 13.70 -6.11 9.21
N GLY A 330 15.01 -5.91 9.14
CA GLY A 330 15.74 -5.97 7.88
C GLY A 330 16.64 -4.76 7.71
N GLU A 331 17.03 -4.50 6.47
CA GLU A 331 18.15 -3.64 6.16
C GLU A 331 17.76 -2.53 5.18
N LEU A 332 18.34 -1.35 5.38
CA LEU A 332 18.27 -0.21 4.49
C LEU A 332 19.69 0.16 4.08
N LYS A 333 19.92 0.28 2.77
CA LYS A 333 21.19 0.71 2.19
C LYS A 333 21.12 2.21 1.93
N TYR A 334 21.78 2.98 2.79
CA TYR A 334 21.86 4.43 2.68
C TYR A 334 23.11 4.85 1.90
N ASN A 335 22.94 5.60 0.81
CA ASN A 335 24.03 6.16 0.02
C ASN A 335 24.50 7.48 0.67
N ILE A 336 25.62 7.43 1.38
CA ILE A 336 26.22 8.58 2.08
C ILE A 336 26.63 9.66 1.08
N THR A 337 27.18 9.26 -0.07
CA THR A 337 27.65 10.20 -1.09
C THR A 337 26.51 11.00 -1.71
N LYS A 338 25.37 10.35 -1.98
CA LYS A 338 24.22 10.96 -2.64
C LYS A 338 23.09 11.39 -1.69
N GLY A 339 23.22 11.13 -0.40
CA GLY A 339 22.26 11.59 0.61
C GLY A 339 20.89 10.91 0.58
N HIS A 340 20.75 9.66 0.14
CA HIS A 340 19.42 9.01 0.12
C HIS A 340 19.53 7.51 0.38
N ILE A 341 18.42 6.90 0.77
CA ILE A 341 18.26 5.44 0.82
C ILE A 341 18.11 4.94 -0.61
N GLU A 342 19.06 4.13 -1.05
CA GLU A 342 19.05 3.57 -2.40
C GLU A 342 18.20 2.31 -2.46
N SER A 343 18.17 1.51 -1.40
CA SER A 343 17.31 0.33 -1.32
C SER A 343 17.01 -0.09 0.12
N ALA A 344 15.93 -0.83 0.30
CA ALA A 344 15.64 -1.54 1.54
C ALA A 344 14.95 -2.87 1.28
N LYS A 345 15.20 -3.82 2.18
CA LYS A 345 14.53 -5.13 2.24
C LYS A 345 14.09 -5.34 3.69
N LEU A 346 12.79 -5.22 3.93
CA LEU A 346 12.20 -5.40 5.25
C LEU A 346 11.25 -6.61 5.24
N GLN A 347 11.25 -7.33 6.36
CA GLN A 347 10.25 -8.33 6.71
C GLN A 347 9.55 -7.86 7.97
N ALA A 348 8.23 -8.02 8.04
CA ALA A 348 7.46 -7.73 9.23
C ALA A 348 6.54 -8.89 9.56
N THR A 349 6.37 -9.11 10.85
CA THR A 349 5.32 -9.96 11.42
C THR A 349 4.41 -9.10 12.28
N GLY A 350 3.17 -9.55 12.48
CA GLY A 350 2.28 -8.89 13.43
C GLY A 350 0.83 -9.30 13.26
N THR A 351 -0.09 -8.36 13.31
CA THR A 351 -1.53 -8.61 13.22
C THR A 351 -2.15 -7.68 12.18
N MET A 352 -3.19 -8.17 11.51
CA MET A 352 -4.02 -7.37 10.62
C MET A 352 -5.48 -7.73 10.91
N GLU A 353 -6.27 -6.73 11.31
CA GLU A 353 -7.69 -6.88 11.63
C GLU A 353 -8.55 -6.03 10.71
N GLU A 354 -9.74 -6.57 10.41
CA GLU A 354 -10.65 -5.99 9.45
C GLU A 354 -12.14 -6.36 9.64
N ALA A 355 -13.01 -5.39 9.30
CA ALA A 355 -14.27 -5.62 8.61
C ALA A 355 -14.46 -4.63 7.41
N SER A 356 -14.27 -5.05 6.14
CA SER A 356 -14.60 -4.22 4.94
C SER A 356 -14.79 -5.00 3.63
N ARG A 357 -15.22 -4.29 2.56
CA ARG A 357 -15.57 -4.76 1.19
C ARG A 357 -14.83 -4.02 0.05
N ASP A 358 -14.01 -3.01 0.35
CA ASP A 358 -13.65 -1.97 -0.65
C ASP A 358 -12.16 -1.82 -0.98
N HIS A 359 -11.27 -2.65 -0.43
CA HIS A 359 -9.90 -2.79 -0.95
C HIS A 359 -9.49 -4.27 -0.94
N LEU A 360 -8.66 -4.70 -1.90
CA LEU A 360 -8.37 -6.11 -2.17
C LEU A 360 -7.97 -6.95 -0.93
N LEU A 361 -6.92 -6.52 -0.21
CA LEU A 361 -6.49 -7.18 1.04
C LEU A 361 -7.54 -7.14 2.12
N PHE A 362 -8.33 -6.09 2.04
CA PHE A 362 -9.20 -5.59 3.05
C PHE A 362 -10.63 -6.16 2.84
N GLU A 363 -10.70 -7.49 2.72
CA GLU A 363 -11.94 -8.27 2.88
C GLU A 363 -11.70 -9.56 3.68
N THR A 364 -10.64 -9.66 4.48
CA THR A 364 -10.10 -10.96 4.90
C THR A 364 -9.50 -10.96 6.30
N ARG A 365 -10.07 -11.78 7.19
CA ARG A 365 -9.57 -11.95 8.56
C ARG A 365 -8.50 -13.03 8.61
N PHE A 366 -7.27 -12.63 8.89
CA PHE A 366 -6.14 -13.54 9.01
C PHE A 366 -6.26 -14.40 10.27
N GLU A 367 -5.97 -15.70 10.13
CA GLU A 367 -6.00 -16.64 11.27
C GLU A 367 -4.71 -16.61 12.08
N THR A 368 -3.61 -16.23 11.44
CA THR A 368 -2.27 -16.15 12.02
C THR A 368 -1.65 -14.79 11.74
N SER A 369 -0.49 -14.56 12.34
CA SER A 369 0.35 -13.41 11.99
C SER A 369 0.78 -13.51 10.53
N PRO A 370 0.46 -12.50 9.69
CA PRO A 370 0.89 -12.51 8.31
C PRO A 370 2.40 -12.31 8.18
N GLU A 371 2.98 -12.98 7.19
CA GLU A 371 4.31 -12.68 6.69
C GLU A 371 4.18 -11.48 5.74
N VAL A 372 4.83 -10.37 6.10
CA VAL A 372 4.87 -9.17 5.26
C VAL A 372 6.29 -8.94 4.79
N ARG A 373 6.48 -8.75 3.49
CA ARG A 373 7.76 -8.35 2.90
C ARG A 373 7.60 -7.01 2.20
N LEU A 374 8.43 -6.05 2.59
CA LEU A 374 8.47 -4.72 2.00
C LEU A 374 9.81 -4.54 1.29
N THR A 375 9.78 -4.04 0.05
CA THR A 375 10.99 -3.58 -0.62
C THR A 375 10.84 -2.14 -1.06
N TYR A 376 11.96 -1.43 -1.03
CA TYR A 376 12.07 -0.06 -1.47
C TYR A 376 13.32 0.06 -2.34
N HIS A 377 13.23 0.82 -3.42
CA HIS A 377 14.38 1.18 -4.24
C HIS A 377 14.22 2.61 -4.73
N CYS A 378 15.29 3.39 -4.66
CA CYS A 378 15.33 4.75 -5.15
C CYS A 378 16.54 4.95 -6.03
N THR A 379 16.35 5.63 -7.14
CA THR A 379 17.43 6.06 -8.03
C THR A 379 17.26 7.53 -8.36
N ILE A 380 18.38 8.27 -8.40
CA ILE A 380 18.38 9.63 -8.91
C ILE A 380 18.47 9.55 -10.43
N ILE A 381 17.42 9.98 -11.12
CA ILE A 381 17.41 10.07 -12.57
C ILE A 381 17.75 11.52 -12.96
N ASN A 382 18.72 11.67 -13.86
CA ASN A 382 18.95 12.98 -14.46
C ASN A 382 17.74 13.27 -15.36
N THR A 383 17.08 14.40 -15.13
CA THR A 383 16.06 14.90 -16.05
C THR A 383 16.77 15.17 -17.39
N PRO A 384 16.29 14.64 -18.52
CA PRO A 384 16.74 15.11 -19.83
C PRO A 384 16.43 16.61 -20.01
#